data_AF-A0A8T1THH0-F1
#
_entry.id   AF-A0A8T1THH0-F1
#
_cell.length_a   1.000
_cell.length_b   1.000
_cell.length_c   1.000
_cell.angle_alpha   90.00
_cell.angle_beta   90.00
_cell.angle_gamma   90.00
#
_symmetry.space_group_name_H-M   'P 1'
#
loop_
_entity.id
_entity.type
_entity.pdbx_description
1 polymer ?
#
loop_
_entity_poly.entity_id
_entity_poly.type
_entity_poly.pdbx_seq_one_letter_code
_entity_poly.pdbx_strand_id
1 'polypeptide(L)'
;IVNLANILLFVRYELNNEVHDDILFCQPIPIHTTGEAISKVIDDFIKNNYLDWSCCVGISTDGARAMIGSKKGVVACIQAVLPKAKSTHYCIHRDALDTQNMQADLKQVLDEAVKIINFVKGRPLNARLFSQLCDEMGSDYTQLLFHTEVRWFSRGKVLNRLFEL
;
A
#
# COMPACT_ATOMS: atom_id res chain seq x y z
N ILE A 1 6.59 -17.53 8.20
CA ILE A 1 7.08 -17.91 6.85
C ILE A 1 7.44 -16.62 6.12
N VAL A 2 8.72 -16.36 5.91
CA VAL A 2 9.24 -15.09 5.36
C VAL A 2 9.92 -15.36 4.02
N ASN A 3 9.15 -15.40 2.93
CA ASN A 3 9.59 -15.11 1.55
C ASN A 3 8.46 -15.22 0.48
N LEU A 4 7.19 -15.07 0.86
CA LEU A 4 6.08 -15.19 -0.11
C LEU A 4 5.85 -13.84 -0.80
N ALA A 5 5.79 -13.84 -2.14
CA ALA A 5 5.20 -12.73 -2.87
C ALA A 5 3.72 -12.67 -2.53
N ASN A 6 3.21 -11.51 -2.14
CA ASN A 6 1.79 -11.33 -1.82
C ASN A 6 1.19 -10.31 -2.77
N ILE A 7 -0.07 -10.54 -3.16
CA ILE A 7 -0.91 -9.52 -3.75
C ILE A 7 -1.82 -8.93 -2.67
N LEU A 8 -1.87 -7.61 -2.62
CA LEU A 8 -2.82 -6.85 -1.83
C LEU A 8 -3.71 -6.09 -2.81
N LEU A 9 -5.02 -6.36 -2.78
CA LEU A 9 -5.99 -5.72 -3.66
C LEU A 9 -6.92 -4.83 -2.85
N PHE A 10 -7.00 -3.57 -3.28
CA PHE A 10 -7.92 -2.58 -2.72
C PHE A 10 -9.11 -2.41 -3.66
N VAL A 11 -10.26 -2.11 -3.09
CA VAL A 11 -11.46 -1.73 -3.83
C VAL A 11 -11.85 -0.31 -3.44
N ARG A 12 -12.18 0.50 -4.45
CA ARG A 12 -12.79 1.81 -4.27
C ARG A 12 -14.21 1.75 -4.82
N TYR A 13 -15.20 2.10 -4.02
CA TYR A 13 -16.61 2.04 -4.42
C TYR A 13 -17.39 3.21 -3.84
N GLU A 14 -18.55 3.48 -4.45
CA GLU A 14 -19.49 4.49 -3.96
C GLU A 14 -20.59 3.81 -3.16
N LEU A 15 -20.85 4.30 -1.95
CA LEU A 15 -21.96 3.87 -1.10
C LEU A 15 -22.54 5.11 -0.42
N ASN A 16 -23.86 5.29 -0.54
CA ASN A 16 -24.57 6.45 0.03
C ASN A 16 -24.01 7.81 -0.43
N ASN A 17 -23.63 7.94 -1.71
CA ASN A 17 -22.97 9.12 -2.29
C ASN A 17 -21.60 9.48 -1.67
N GLU A 18 -20.99 8.54 -0.95
CA GLU A 18 -19.64 8.69 -0.41
C GLU A 18 -18.71 7.66 -1.05
N VAL A 19 -17.44 8.06 -1.24
CA VAL A 19 -16.40 7.18 -1.78
C VAL A 19 -15.73 6.46 -0.62
N HIS A 20 -15.71 5.13 -0.69
CA HIS A 20 -15.09 4.25 0.29
C HIS A 20 -13.91 3.51 -0.33
N ASP A 21 -12.86 3.31 0.47
CA ASP A 21 -11.66 2.56 0.11
C ASP A 21 -11.49 1.42 1.12
N ASP A 22 -11.51 0.17 0.66
CA ASP A 22 -11.36 -1.01 1.50
C ASP A 22 -10.31 -1.98 0.96
N ILE A 23 -9.74 -2.78 1.87
CA ILE A 23 -8.92 -3.94 1.49
C ILE A 23 -9.87 -5.05 1.11
N LEU A 24 -9.85 -5.44 -0.18
CA LEU A 24 -10.65 -6.57 -0.63
C LEU A 24 -10.01 -7.89 -0.19
N PHE A 25 -8.71 -8.06 -0.42
CA PHE A 25 -7.96 -9.20 0.10
C PHE A 25 -6.43 -9.00 0.08
N CYS A 26 -5.76 -9.82 0.87
CA CYS A 26 -4.31 -10.03 0.83
C CYS A 26 -4.02 -11.53 0.73
N GLN A 27 -3.42 -11.99 -0.36
CA GLN A 27 -3.15 -13.41 -0.59
C GLN A 27 -1.75 -13.65 -1.14
N PRO A 28 -1.11 -14.77 -0.77
CA PRO A 28 0.16 -15.16 -1.36
C PRO A 28 -0.02 -15.54 -2.83
N ILE A 29 0.92 -15.13 -3.66
CA ILE A 29 1.04 -15.56 -5.05
C ILE A 29 1.81 -16.89 -5.05
N PRO A 30 1.27 -17.98 -5.59
CA PRO A 30 1.80 -19.32 -5.33
C PRO A 30 3.25 -19.54 -5.78
N ILE A 31 3.59 -19.19 -7.03
CA ILE A 31 4.89 -19.59 -7.64
C ILE A 31 5.49 -18.47 -8.50
N HIS A 32 4.73 -17.90 -9.43
CA HIS A 32 5.23 -16.89 -10.37
C HIS A 32 4.51 -15.56 -10.19
N THR A 33 5.24 -14.46 -10.15
CA THR A 33 4.70 -13.09 -10.13
C THR A 33 4.46 -12.56 -11.56
N THR A 34 3.96 -13.41 -12.45
CA THR A 34 3.56 -13.00 -13.81
C THR A 34 2.17 -12.40 -13.79
N GLY A 35 1.86 -11.54 -14.77
CA GLY A 35 0.54 -10.92 -14.83
C GLY A 35 -0.61 -11.92 -14.98
N GLU A 36 -0.39 -13.01 -15.71
CA GLU A 36 -1.34 -14.13 -15.84
C GLU A 36 -1.62 -14.80 -14.49
N ALA A 37 -0.58 -15.13 -13.73
CA ALA A 37 -0.72 -15.76 -12.41
C ALA A 37 -1.42 -14.82 -11.42
N ILE A 38 -1.07 -13.54 -11.42
CA ILE A 38 -1.72 -12.54 -10.58
C ILE A 38 -3.20 -12.37 -10.96
N SER A 39 -3.50 -12.25 -12.26
CA SER A 39 -4.88 -12.12 -12.75
C SER A 39 -5.74 -13.30 -12.36
N LYS A 40 -5.16 -14.51 -12.41
CA LYS A 40 -5.86 -15.72 -11.99
C LYS A 40 -6.23 -15.68 -10.51
N VAL A 41 -5.31 -15.27 -9.62
CA VAL A 41 -5.60 -15.12 -8.19
C VAL A 41 -6.75 -14.11 -7.97
N ILE A 42 -6.74 -12.99 -8.71
CA ILE A 42 -7.81 -11.98 -8.62
C ILE A 42 -9.14 -12.57 -9.12
N ASP A 43 -9.16 -13.19 -10.29
CA ASP A 43 -10.37 -13.76 -10.88
C ASP A 43 -10.96 -14.90 -10.04
N ASP A 44 -10.11 -15.79 -9.52
CA ASP A 44 -10.51 -16.84 -8.58
C ASP A 44 -11.13 -16.22 -7.32
N PHE A 45 -10.55 -15.15 -6.77
CA PHE A 45 -11.11 -14.46 -5.62
C PHE A 45 -12.49 -13.85 -5.92
N ILE A 46 -12.61 -13.11 -7.03
CA ILE A 46 -13.88 -12.46 -7.43
C ILE A 46 -14.99 -13.51 -7.59
N LYS A 47 -14.71 -14.60 -8.31
CA LYS A 47 -15.66 -15.70 -8.53
C LYS A 47 -16.05 -16.41 -7.23
N ASN A 48 -15.07 -16.75 -6.39
CA ASN A 48 -15.32 -17.48 -5.14
C ASN A 48 -16.11 -16.65 -4.11
N ASN A 49 -16.05 -15.31 -4.20
CA ASN A 49 -16.79 -14.40 -3.34
C ASN A 49 -18.08 -13.87 -3.99
N TYR A 50 -18.50 -14.44 -5.12
CA TYR A 50 -19.72 -14.04 -5.84
C TYR A 50 -19.75 -12.55 -6.22
N LEU A 51 -18.57 -11.96 -6.42
CA LEU A 51 -18.43 -10.59 -6.90
C LEU A 51 -18.58 -10.59 -8.42
N ASP A 52 -19.29 -9.59 -8.94
CA ASP A 52 -19.48 -9.45 -10.38
C ASP A 52 -18.45 -8.50 -10.97
N TRP A 53 -17.69 -9.00 -11.94
CA TRP A 53 -16.77 -8.20 -12.74
C TRP A 53 -17.49 -7.05 -13.46
N SER A 54 -18.78 -7.19 -13.82
CA SER A 54 -19.54 -6.14 -14.50
C SER A 54 -19.64 -4.84 -13.68
N CYS A 55 -19.51 -4.93 -12.35
CA CYS A 55 -19.47 -3.77 -11.44
C CYS A 55 -18.13 -3.03 -11.45
N CYS A 56 -17.07 -3.64 -11.99
CA CYS A 56 -15.74 -3.03 -12.04
C CYS A 56 -15.65 -2.03 -13.20
N VAL A 57 -15.58 -0.74 -12.86
CA VAL A 57 -15.50 0.35 -13.84
C VAL A 57 -14.06 0.76 -14.17
N GLY A 58 -13.09 0.37 -13.33
CA GLY A 58 -11.70 0.75 -13.54
C GLY A 58 -10.71 -0.02 -12.67
N ILE A 59 -9.46 0.00 -13.11
CA ILE A 59 -8.35 -0.75 -12.52
C ILE A 59 -7.14 0.18 -12.45
N SER A 60 -6.44 0.15 -11.31
CA SER A 60 -5.21 0.89 -11.12
C SER A 60 -4.12 -0.02 -10.57
N THR A 61 -2.91 0.11 -11.11
CA THR A 61 -1.76 -0.74 -10.74
C THR A 61 -0.48 0.08 -10.59
N ASP A 62 0.54 -0.50 -9.94
CA ASP A 62 1.85 0.10 -9.66
C ASP A 62 2.80 0.21 -10.87
N GLY A 63 2.28 0.05 -12.10
CA GLY A 63 3.08 0.14 -13.32
C GLY A 63 4.10 -0.97 -13.56
N ALA A 64 4.22 -1.98 -12.69
CA ALA A 64 5.17 -3.07 -12.91
C ALA A 64 4.85 -3.82 -14.22
N ARG A 65 5.88 -4.36 -14.89
CA ARG A 65 5.71 -5.07 -16.19
C ARG A 65 4.69 -6.22 -16.13
N ALA A 66 4.61 -6.90 -14.99
CA ALA A 66 3.61 -7.93 -14.74
C ALA A 66 2.18 -7.36 -14.66
N MET A 67 2.00 -6.10 -14.29
CA MET A 67 0.70 -5.45 -14.23
C MET A 67 0.28 -4.82 -15.56
N ILE A 68 1.19 -4.10 -16.24
CA ILE A 68 0.88 -3.29 -17.44
C ILE A 68 1.27 -3.93 -18.77
N GLY A 69 1.79 -5.16 -18.77
CA GLY A 69 2.17 -5.86 -19.99
C GLY A 69 1.01 -5.95 -20.99
N SER A 70 1.25 -5.56 -22.25
CA SER A 70 0.17 -5.44 -23.26
C SER A 70 -0.53 -6.74 -23.65
N LYS A 71 0.14 -7.89 -23.46
CA LYS A 71 -0.41 -9.21 -23.81
C LYS A 71 -0.72 -10.09 -22.59
N LYS A 72 0.10 -9.98 -21.55
CA LYS A 72 0.12 -10.88 -20.38
C LYS A 72 0.11 -10.13 -19.05
N GLY A 73 -0.07 -8.82 -19.09
CA GLY A 73 -0.17 -7.99 -17.89
C GLY A 73 -1.55 -8.13 -17.27
N VAL A 74 -1.64 -7.91 -15.95
CA VAL A 74 -2.91 -7.94 -15.22
C VAL A 74 -3.98 -7.07 -15.85
N VAL A 75 -3.63 -5.84 -16.23
CA VAL A 75 -4.55 -4.90 -16.89
C VAL A 75 -5.09 -5.50 -18.19
N ALA A 76 -4.21 -6.05 -19.03
CA ALA A 76 -4.62 -6.65 -20.31
C ALA A 76 -5.52 -7.88 -20.11
N CYS A 77 -5.21 -8.72 -19.12
CA CYS A 77 -6.02 -9.89 -18.79
C CYS A 77 -7.42 -9.50 -18.29
N ILE A 78 -7.54 -8.52 -17.38
CA ILE A 78 -8.84 -8.09 -16.89
C ILE A 78 -9.63 -7.37 -17.98
N GLN A 79 -8.98 -6.53 -18.81
CA GLN A 79 -9.65 -5.85 -19.92
C GLN A 79 -10.12 -6.81 -21.03
N ALA A 80 -9.55 -8.01 -21.13
CA ALA A 80 -10.10 -9.05 -22.01
C ALA A 80 -11.50 -9.53 -21.57
N VAL A 81 -11.77 -9.51 -20.26
CA VAL A 81 -13.08 -9.85 -19.68
C VAL A 81 -13.97 -8.61 -19.56
N LEU A 82 -13.37 -7.44 -19.31
CA LEU A 82 -14.02 -6.15 -19.14
C LEU A 82 -13.44 -5.09 -20.08
N PRO A 83 -13.81 -5.09 -21.37
CA PRO A 83 -13.23 -4.18 -22.36
C PRO A 83 -13.48 -2.70 -22.07
N LYS A 84 -14.54 -2.40 -21.30
CA LYS A 84 -14.91 -1.03 -20.92
C LYS A 84 -14.23 -0.52 -19.65
N ALA A 85 -13.55 -1.40 -18.89
CA ALA A 85 -12.88 -1.00 -17.66
C ALA A 85 -11.72 -0.05 -17.98
N LYS A 86 -11.75 1.14 -17.38
CA LYS A 86 -10.68 2.13 -17.56
C LYS A 86 -9.45 1.69 -16.76
N SER A 87 -8.33 1.53 -17.44
CA SER A 87 -7.06 1.35 -16.74
C SER A 87 -6.44 2.71 -16.47
N THR A 88 -6.07 2.95 -15.22
CA THR A 88 -5.29 4.12 -14.83
C THR A 88 -3.92 3.64 -14.35
N HIS A 89 -2.88 4.27 -14.86
CA HIS A 89 -1.54 4.03 -14.36
C HIS A 89 -1.38 4.75 -13.01
N TYR A 90 -0.98 4.01 -11.97
CA TYR A 90 -0.32 4.59 -10.80
C TYR A 90 -1.12 5.60 -9.96
N CYS A 91 -2.33 5.26 -9.51
CA CYS A 91 -3.05 6.12 -8.53
C CYS A 91 -2.21 6.40 -7.27
N ILE A 92 -1.51 5.38 -6.76
CA ILE A 92 -0.64 5.49 -5.57
C ILE A 92 0.57 6.42 -5.77
N HIS A 93 1.13 6.51 -6.98
CA HIS A 93 2.26 7.42 -7.22
C HIS A 93 1.80 8.82 -7.57
N ARG A 94 0.56 9.00 -8.05
CA ARG A 94 -0.01 10.34 -8.09
C ARG A 94 -0.16 10.88 -6.67
N ASP A 95 -0.69 10.09 -5.74
CA ASP A 95 -0.75 10.48 -4.32
C ASP A 95 0.66 10.73 -3.75
N ALA A 96 1.64 9.88 -4.09
CA ALA A 96 3.04 10.10 -3.69
C ALA A 96 3.64 11.39 -4.31
N LEU A 97 3.35 11.70 -5.57
CA LEU A 97 3.76 12.93 -6.25
C LEU A 97 3.06 14.16 -5.66
N ASP A 98 1.78 14.05 -5.29
CA ASP A 98 1.05 15.13 -4.64
C ASP A 98 1.64 15.44 -3.26
N THR A 99 2.18 14.43 -2.55
CA THR A 99 2.99 14.69 -1.34
C THR A 99 4.37 15.32 -1.62
N GLN A 100 4.87 15.32 -2.86
CA GLN A 100 6.09 16.07 -3.20
C GLN A 100 5.81 17.57 -3.32
N ASN A 101 4.56 17.95 -3.60
CA ASN A 101 4.08 19.34 -3.61
C ASN A 101 3.56 19.80 -2.24
N MET A 102 4.00 19.15 -1.16
CA MET A 102 3.64 19.49 0.21
C MET A 102 4.21 20.85 0.61
N GLN A 103 3.45 21.61 1.42
CA GLN A 103 3.92 22.89 1.96
C GLN A 103 5.26 22.73 2.69
N ALA A 104 6.14 23.72 2.56
CA ALA A 104 7.52 23.64 3.05
C ALA A 104 7.60 23.30 4.54
N ASP A 105 6.74 23.89 5.36
CA ASP A 105 6.70 23.67 6.81
C ASP A 105 6.34 22.22 7.15
N LEU A 106 5.31 21.67 6.49
CA LEU A 106 4.89 20.28 6.72
C LEU A 106 5.95 19.28 6.23
N LYS A 107 6.59 19.59 5.11
CA LYS A 107 7.72 18.79 4.60
C LYS A 107 8.89 18.78 5.59
N GLN A 108 9.22 19.93 6.17
CA GLN A 108 10.29 20.04 7.16
C GLN A 108 10.00 19.19 8.40
N VAL A 109 8.78 19.25 8.94
CA VAL A 109 8.35 18.42 10.08
C VAL A 109 8.48 16.93 9.75
N LEU A 110 8.02 16.52 8.57
CA LEU A 110 8.12 15.13 8.12
C LEU A 110 9.58 14.68 7.95
N ASP A 111 10.43 15.52 7.36
CA ASP A 111 11.85 15.20 7.16
C ASP A 111 12.57 15.01 8.51
N GLU A 112 12.28 15.85 9.51
CA GLU A 112 12.84 15.69 10.87
C GLU A 112 12.30 14.41 11.56
N ALA A 113 11.01 14.13 11.44
CA ALA A 113 10.43 12.90 11.96
C ALA A 113 11.12 11.65 11.38
N VAL A 114 11.35 11.63 10.06
CA VAL A 114 12.05 10.53 9.38
C VAL A 114 13.49 10.39 9.89
N LYS A 115 14.21 11.49 10.13
CA LYS A 115 15.57 11.44 10.70
C LYS A 115 15.59 10.82 12.10
N ILE A 116 14.69 11.24 12.98
CA ILE A 116 14.57 10.69 14.35
C ILE A 116 14.33 9.19 14.29
N ILE A 117 13.38 8.76 13.47
CA ILE A 117 13.01 7.35 13.34
C ILE A 117 14.14 6.52 12.78
N ASN A 118 14.82 7.01 11.74
CA ASN A 118 15.98 6.33 11.17
C ASN A 118 17.14 6.25 12.16
N PHE A 119 17.34 7.26 13.01
CA PHE A 119 18.35 7.20 14.08
C PHE A 119 18.02 6.13 15.13
N VAL A 120 16.76 6.07 15.59
CA VAL A 120 16.32 5.06 16.57
C VAL A 120 16.37 3.65 15.98
N LYS A 121 15.87 3.47 14.76
CA LYS A 121 15.76 2.15 14.11
C LYS A 121 17.07 1.69 13.45
N GLY A 122 17.97 2.62 13.14
CA GLY A 122 19.23 2.32 12.45
C GLY A 122 20.19 1.47 13.27
N ARG A 123 20.00 1.37 14.60
CA ARG A 123 20.83 0.53 15.48
C ARG A 123 19.99 -0.26 16.49
N PRO A 124 20.22 -1.57 16.68
CA PRO A 124 19.49 -2.38 17.65
C PRO A 124 19.60 -1.88 19.11
N LEU A 125 20.69 -1.21 19.46
CA LEU A 125 20.84 -0.60 20.78
C LEU A 125 19.91 0.60 20.96
N ASN A 126 19.87 1.51 19.98
CA ASN A 126 19.02 2.71 20.05
C ASN A 126 17.53 2.33 20.15
N ALA A 127 17.09 1.30 19.41
CA ALA A 127 15.72 0.81 19.50
C ALA A 127 15.37 0.26 20.89
N ARG A 128 16.31 -0.44 21.56
CA ARG A 128 16.11 -0.95 22.93
C ARG A 128 16.07 0.17 23.96
N LEU A 129 17.00 1.14 23.85
CA LEU A 129 17.03 2.31 24.74
C LEU A 129 15.77 3.16 24.58
N PHE A 130 15.31 3.37 23.35
CA PHE A 130 14.07 4.09 23.08
C PHE A 130 12.85 3.37 23.67
N SER A 131 12.78 2.04 23.56
CA SER A 131 11.72 1.24 24.19
C SER A 131 11.69 1.43 25.70
N GLN A 132 12.85 1.34 26.36
CA GLN A 132 12.94 1.56 27.82
C GLN A 132 12.50 2.97 28.22
N LEU A 133 12.90 3.99 27.46
CA LEU A 133 12.45 5.36 27.70
C LEU A 133 10.93 5.50 27.61
N CYS A 134 10.31 4.87 26.59
CA CYS A 134 8.86 4.87 26.43
C CYS A 134 8.16 4.17 27.60
N ASP A 135 8.69 3.04 28.06
CA ASP A 135 8.17 2.28 29.20
C ASP A 135 8.22 3.14 30.49
N GLU A 136 9.34 3.83 30.74
CA GLU A 136 9.51 4.72 31.89
C GLU A 136 8.55 5.92 31.86
N MET A 137 8.22 6.41 30.67
CA MET A 137 7.26 7.50 30.47
C MET A 137 5.79 7.05 30.53
N GLY A 138 5.53 5.75 30.67
CA GLY A 138 4.18 5.20 30.70
C GLY A 138 3.46 5.28 29.35
N SER A 139 4.20 5.27 28.25
CA SER A 139 3.64 5.30 26.90
C SER A 139 2.93 3.99 26.54
N ASP A 140 1.81 4.08 25.83
CA ASP A 140 1.07 2.93 25.29
C ASP A 140 1.85 2.20 24.19
N TYR A 141 2.80 2.89 23.55
CA TYR A 141 3.65 2.34 22.52
C TYR A 141 5.13 2.44 22.92
N THR A 142 5.91 1.42 22.56
CA THR A 142 7.34 1.36 22.89
C THR A 142 8.24 1.34 21.66
N GLN A 143 7.61 1.41 20.48
CA GLN A 143 8.30 1.25 19.21
C GLN A 143 7.75 2.21 18.15
N LEU A 144 8.67 2.89 17.49
CA LEU A 144 8.42 3.63 16.26
C LEU A 144 8.15 2.68 15.08
N LEU A 145 7.43 3.15 14.08
CA LEU A 145 7.24 2.42 12.82
C LEU A 145 8.37 2.77 11.85
N PHE A 146 8.86 1.79 11.09
CA PHE A 146 9.90 2.05 10.09
C PHE A 146 9.28 2.76 8.89
N HIS A 147 9.87 3.89 8.48
CA HIS A 147 9.48 4.56 7.25
C HIS A 147 10.19 3.88 6.06
N THR A 148 9.43 3.44 5.06
CA THR A 148 9.98 3.13 3.74
C THR A 148 9.32 4.03 2.70
N GLU A 149 10.13 4.66 1.86
CA GLU A 149 9.66 5.56 0.80
C GLU A 149 8.68 4.85 -0.17
N VAL A 150 8.81 3.53 -0.28
CA VAL A 150 8.04 2.66 -1.20
C VAL A 150 6.57 2.47 -0.77
N ARG A 151 6.22 2.78 0.48
CA ARG A 151 4.83 2.69 0.97
C ARG A 151 4.40 4.05 1.52
N TRP A 152 3.80 4.86 0.66
CA TRP A 152 3.23 6.18 0.99
C TRP A 152 2.34 6.17 2.25
N PHE A 153 1.55 5.10 2.45
CA PHE A 153 0.70 4.90 3.64
C PHE A 153 1.49 4.85 4.96
N SER A 154 2.82 4.72 4.89
CA SER A 154 3.68 4.76 6.08
C SER A 154 3.84 6.17 6.63
N ARG A 155 3.82 7.24 5.83
CA ARG A 155 4.16 8.60 6.32
C ARG A 155 3.18 9.10 7.38
N GLY A 156 1.88 9.04 7.10
CA GLY A 156 0.85 9.45 8.06
C GLY A 156 0.83 8.58 9.32
N LYS A 157 0.92 7.24 9.17
CA LYS A 157 0.98 6.32 10.32
C LYS A 157 2.24 6.49 11.15
N VAL A 158 3.36 6.79 10.49
CA VAL A 158 4.64 7.06 11.14
C VAL A 158 4.57 8.35 11.94
N LEU A 159 4.01 9.42 11.37
CA LEU A 159 3.81 10.69 12.07
C LEU A 159 2.83 10.54 13.25
N ASN A 160 1.70 9.85 13.05
CA ASN A 160 0.77 9.57 14.14
C ASN A 160 1.45 8.77 15.27
N ARG A 161 2.20 7.72 14.94
CA ARG A 161 2.95 6.97 15.96
C ARG A 161 3.96 7.84 16.69
N LEU A 162 4.66 8.73 15.98
CA LEU A 162 5.61 9.64 16.62
C LEU A 162 4.91 10.65 17.54
N PHE A 163 3.68 11.05 17.20
CA PHE A 163 2.87 11.99 17.98
C PHE A 163 2.17 11.33 19.19
N GLU A 164 1.81 10.06 19.09
CA GLU A 164 1.21 9.25 20.17
C GLU A 164 2.23 8.82 21.24
N LEU A 165 3.53 9.00 20.98
CA LEU A 165 4.66 8.68 21.86
C LEU A 165 5.17 9.92 22.59
#